data_AF-A0A5C6CEP5-F1
#
_entry.id   AF-A0A5C6CEP5-F1
#
_cell.length_a   1.000
_cell.length_b   1.000
_cell.length_c   1.000
_cell.angle_alpha   90.00
_cell.angle_beta   90.00
_cell.angle_gamma   90.00
#
_symmetry.space_group_name_H-M   'P 1'
#
loop_
_entity.id
_entity.type
_entity.pdbx_description
1 polymer ?
#
loop_
_entity_poly.entity_id
_entity_poly.type
_entity_poly.pdbx_seq_one_letter_code
_entity_poly.pdbx_strand_id
1 'polypeptide(L)'
;MASNNRAAQINKVLKVVKKHYKPSEPTGERTVLEHLVFACCLENSLHEDAEKVFDSLKNDYFDWNEVRVSSVRELSEHVKALNDSEEAATRLKRVLQSVFETLYSFDLEPLKKQNIGQSIKQFQKFHGTTPFSISYVTQHGLGGHSIPINQGLLEAMHVVGVISDAEAAKGSVPGLERAIPKTKATEVSTQLHQLGVELHRSPYGPTIRKILLEIDPSCKDRLPKRQSKKADSPTKETSTEAVAPSSTEKKKKSTKAQSTEPVKKKVAKKKSTGKKALPKKKTKTAGRVAKKTSNKKLTKKKPR
;
A
#
# COMPACT_ATOMS: atom_id res chain seq x y z
N MET A 1 -25.31 -4.75 13.40
CA MET A 1 -26.40 -3.92 12.82
C MET A 1 -25.80 -2.99 11.77
N ALA A 2 -25.58 -3.49 10.54
CA ALA A 2 -25.09 -2.69 9.43
C ALA A 2 -25.77 -3.19 8.15
N SER A 3 -26.87 -2.56 7.73
CA SER A 3 -27.41 -2.83 6.39
C SER A 3 -28.36 -1.77 5.82
N ASN A 4 -29.00 -0.89 6.61
CA ASN A 4 -30.08 -0.09 6.02
C ASN A 4 -29.69 1.28 5.42
N ASN A 5 -28.43 1.75 5.50
CA ASN A 5 -28.07 2.93 4.70
C ASN A 5 -26.57 3.22 4.41
N ARG A 6 -25.72 2.20 4.20
CA ARG A 6 -24.29 2.44 3.89
C ARG A 6 -24.11 3.36 2.68
N ALA A 7 -24.88 3.12 1.61
CA ALA A 7 -24.80 3.93 0.41
C ALA A 7 -25.15 5.42 0.68
N ALA A 8 -26.18 5.72 1.49
CA ALA A 8 -26.43 7.13 1.82
C ALA A 8 -25.40 7.71 2.79
N GLN A 9 -24.81 6.92 3.70
CA GLN A 9 -23.70 7.41 4.52
C GLN A 9 -22.49 7.77 3.65
N ILE A 10 -22.12 6.91 2.68
CA ILE A 10 -21.08 7.25 1.70
C ILE A 10 -21.45 8.54 0.95
N ASN A 11 -22.69 8.67 0.46
CA ASN A 11 -23.12 9.90 -0.21
C ASN A 11 -23.07 11.14 0.69
N LYS A 12 -23.34 11.02 2.00
CA LYS A 12 -23.17 12.10 2.98
C LYS A 12 -21.70 12.49 3.12
N VAL A 13 -20.80 11.51 3.28
CA VAL A 13 -19.35 11.74 3.31
C VAL A 13 -18.93 12.51 2.07
N LEU A 14 -19.31 12.02 0.88
CA LEU A 14 -18.99 12.65 -0.40
C LEU A 14 -19.49 14.09 -0.52
N LYS A 15 -20.70 14.38 0.00
CA LYS A 15 -21.28 15.72 -0.02
C LYS A 15 -20.51 16.69 0.88
N VAL A 16 -20.15 16.26 2.09
CA VAL A 16 -19.41 17.09 3.05
C VAL A 16 -17.98 17.31 2.59
N VAL A 17 -17.31 16.25 2.13
CA VAL A 17 -15.93 16.33 1.62
C VAL A 17 -15.82 17.32 0.45
N LYS A 18 -16.77 17.31 -0.48
CA LYS A 18 -16.82 18.27 -1.60
C LYS A 18 -17.00 19.73 -1.16
N LYS A 19 -17.58 19.97 0.01
CA LYS A 19 -17.80 21.31 0.55
C LYS A 19 -16.54 21.87 1.23
N HIS A 20 -15.74 21.01 1.86
CA HIS A 20 -14.56 21.43 2.63
C HIS A 20 -13.26 21.36 1.85
N TYR A 21 -13.16 20.47 0.87
CA TYR A 21 -11.91 20.17 0.17
C TYR A 21 -12.03 20.46 -1.33
N LYS A 22 -10.99 21.10 -1.87
CA LYS A 22 -10.88 21.33 -3.31
C LYS A 22 -10.19 20.13 -3.97
N PRO A 23 -10.69 19.64 -5.12
CA PRO A 23 -9.96 18.63 -5.87
C PRO A 23 -8.56 19.14 -6.22
N SER A 24 -7.58 18.25 -6.14
CA SER A 24 -6.24 18.55 -6.63
C SER A 24 -6.11 18.08 -8.07
N GLU A 25 -5.56 18.92 -8.94
CA GLU A 25 -5.36 18.58 -10.33
C GLU A 25 -4.16 17.62 -10.47
N PRO A 26 -4.28 16.51 -11.22
CA PRO A 26 -3.14 15.66 -11.51
C PRO A 26 -2.10 16.47 -12.31
N THR A 27 -0.93 16.69 -11.72
CA THR A 27 0.14 17.43 -12.40
C THR A 27 0.98 16.48 -13.26
N GLY A 28 1.07 16.75 -14.56
CA GLY A 28 1.98 16.08 -15.50
C GLY A 28 1.64 14.65 -15.94
N GLU A 29 2.10 14.29 -17.14
CA GLU A 29 2.14 12.88 -17.58
C GLU A 29 3.27 12.16 -16.83
N ARG A 30 2.93 11.08 -16.13
CA ARG A 30 3.88 10.23 -15.40
C ARG A 30 3.87 8.82 -15.97
N THR A 31 5.02 8.17 -15.90
CA THR A 31 5.13 6.73 -16.12
C THR A 31 4.42 5.94 -15.01
N VAL A 32 4.15 4.66 -15.24
CA VAL A 32 3.56 3.77 -14.22
C VAL A 32 4.43 3.71 -12.96
N LEU A 33 5.76 3.68 -13.13
CA LEU A 33 6.68 3.69 -12.00
C LEU A 33 6.61 5.01 -11.24
N GLU A 34 6.58 6.13 -11.95
CA GLU A 34 6.49 7.45 -11.32
C GLU A 34 5.18 7.64 -10.56
N HIS A 35 4.05 7.13 -11.08
CA HIS A 35 2.80 7.12 -10.31
C HIS A 35 2.91 6.28 -9.02
N LEU A 36 3.63 5.15 -9.08
CA LEU A 36 3.84 4.30 -7.90
C LEU A 36 4.76 4.97 -6.87
N VAL A 37 5.84 5.60 -7.34
CA VAL A 37 6.78 6.39 -6.51
C VAL A 37 6.06 7.57 -5.87
N PHE A 38 5.33 8.34 -6.65
CA PHE A 38 4.54 9.47 -6.17
C PHE A 38 3.52 9.03 -5.10
N ALA A 39 2.85 7.89 -5.31
CA ALA A 39 1.92 7.35 -4.32
C ALA A 39 2.58 7.03 -2.96
N CYS A 40 3.86 6.62 -2.96
CA CYS A 40 4.60 6.37 -1.72
C CYS A 40 4.79 7.66 -0.90
N CYS A 41 4.99 8.79 -1.58
CA CYS A 41 5.10 10.12 -0.97
C CYS A 41 3.72 10.68 -0.56
N LEU A 42 2.69 10.44 -1.37
CA LEU A 42 1.35 11.01 -1.18
C LEU A 42 0.57 10.39 -0.01
N GLU A 43 0.77 9.12 0.31
CA GLU A 43 -0.13 8.31 1.17
C GLU A 43 -0.69 9.02 2.41
N ASN A 44 0.15 9.69 3.20
CA ASN A 44 -0.26 10.41 4.40
C ASN A 44 0.06 11.91 4.38
N SER A 45 0.36 12.48 3.21
CA SER A 45 0.78 13.87 3.04
C SER A 45 -0.09 14.61 2.02
N LEU A 46 -0.10 15.94 2.04
CA LEU A 46 -0.90 16.71 1.07
C LEU A 46 -0.28 16.64 -0.33
N HIS A 47 -1.11 16.82 -1.36
CA HIS A 47 -0.67 16.73 -2.75
C HIS A 47 0.42 17.74 -3.10
N GLU A 48 0.31 18.97 -2.62
CA GLU A 48 1.32 20.02 -2.88
C GLU A 48 2.70 19.68 -2.31
N ASP A 49 2.74 19.08 -1.12
CA ASP A 49 4.00 18.69 -0.48
C ASP A 49 4.59 17.44 -1.14
N ALA A 50 3.74 16.48 -1.52
CA ALA A 50 4.14 15.31 -2.27
C ALA A 50 4.68 15.68 -3.67
N GLU A 51 4.10 16.67 -4.34
CA GLU A 51 4.56 17.17 -5.65
C GLU A 51 5.95 17.80 -5.54
N LYS A 52 6.14 18.72 -4.58
CA LYS A 52 7.44 19.36 -4.33
C LYS A 52 8.53 18.32 -4.06
N VAL A 53 8.23 17.33 -3.24
CA VAL A 53 9.16 16.25 -2.90
C VAL A 53 9.45 15.37 -4.12
N PHE A 54 8.44 15.04 -4.90
CA PHE A 54 8.62 14.23 -6.11
C PHE A 54 9.49 14.95 -7.15
N ASP A 55 9.26 16.25 -7.36
CA ASP A 55 10.07 17.07 -8.25
C ASP A 55 11.51 17.20 -7.74
N SER A 56 11.71 17.41 -6.44
CA SER A 56 13.04 17.42 -5.82
C SER A 56 13.77 16.09 -6.05
N LEU A 57 13.09 14.95 -5.85
CA LEU A 57 13.67 13.63 -6.10
C LEU A 57 14.11 13.45 -7.56
N LYS A 58 13.34 13.96 -8.53
CA LYS A 58 13.70 13.87 -9.96
C LYS A 58 14.83 14.81 -10.37
N ASN A 59 15.01 15.92 -9.68
CA ASN A 59 16.03 16.91 -9.99
C ASN A 59 17.35 16.64 -9.27
N ASP A 60 17.29 16.18 -8.02
CA ASP A 60 18.45 16.05 -7.14
C ASP A 60 19.11 14.66 -7.23
N TYR A 61 18.38 13.64 -7.70
CA TYR A 61 18.92 12.31 -8.01
C TYR A 61 18.99 12.11 -9.52
N PHE A 62 20.06 11.45 -9.98
CA PHE A 62 20.28 11.18 -11.40
C PHE A 62 19.23 10.22 -11.98
N ASP A 63 18.87 9.17 -11.23
CA ASP A 63 17.85 8.20 -11.62
C ASP A 63 17.22 7.50 -10.40
N TRP A 64 16.21 6.66 -10.64
CA TRP A 64 15.57 5.85 -9.60
C TRP A 64 16.50 4.79 -8.99
N ASN A 65 17.60 4.43 -9.65
CA ASN A 65 18.58 3.53 -9.09
C ASN A 65 19.37 4.22 -7.96
N GLU A 66 19.72 5.50 -8.13
CA GLU A 66 20.37 6.29 -7.09
C GLU A 66 19.47 6.39 -5.85
N VAL A 67 18.19 6.75 -6.02
CA VAL A 67 17.20 6.79 -4.94
C VAL A 67 17.10 5.44 -4.20
N ARG A 68 17.15 4.32 -4.93
CA ARG A 68 17.11 2.97 -4.33
C ARG A 68 18.34 2.68 -3.48
N VAL A 69 19.54 3.08 -3.92
CA VAL A 69 20.79 2.76 -3.20
C VAL A 69 21.04 3.71 -2.02
N SER A 70 20.42 4.89 -2.00
CA SER A 70 20.45 5.82 -0.87
C SER A 70 19.95 5.18 0.42
N SER A 71 20.49 5.62 1.55
CA SER A 71 20.03 5.18 2.86
C SER A 71 18.63 5.71 3.18
N VAL A 72 17.88 5.01 4.04
CA VAL A 72 16.57 5.51 4.50
C VAL A 72 16.71 6.87 5.19
N ARG A 73 17.83 7.11 5.88
CA ARG A 73 18.12 8.38 6.57
C ARG A 73 18.31 9.56 5.61
N GLU A 74 19.04 9.36 4.51
CA GLU A 74 19.20 10.39 3.47
C GLU A 74 17.86 10.69 2.80
N LEU A 75 17.11 9.65 2.45
CA LEU A 75 15.79 9.80 1.86
C LEU A 75 14.82 10.49 2.83
N SER A 76 14.82 10.15 4.13
CA SER A 76 13.93 10.78 5.12
C SER A 76 14.22 12.26 5.31
N GLU A 77 15.50 12.67 5.25
CA GLU A 77 15.88 14.09 5.30
C GLU A 77 15.43 14.82 4.03
N HIS A 78 15.52 14.16 2.88
CA HIS A 78 15.08 14.71 1.61
C HIS A 78 13.56 14.90 1.54
N VAL A 79 12.79 13.94 2.07
CA VAL A 79 11.32 13.98 2.07
C VAL A 79 10.72 14.58 3.35
N LYS A 80 11.49 15.37 4.12
CA LYS A 80 11.07 15.94 5.41
C LYS A 80 9.85 16.86 5.38
N ALA A 81 9.47 17.34 4.20
CA ALA A 81 8.25 18.13 4.03
C ALA A 81 6.96 17.29 4.16
N LEU A 82 7.08 15.96 4.03
CA LEU A 82 5.97 15.02 4.22
C LEU A 82 5.63 14.85 5.71
N ASN A 83 4.37 14.54 6.00
CA ASN A 83 3.90 14.30 7.37
C ASN A 83 4.55 13.04 7.99
N ASP A 84 4.87 12.03 7.18
CA ASP A 84 5.39 10.73 7.58
C ASP A 84 6.71 10.42 6.85
N SER A 85 7.71 11.28 7.03
CA SER A 85 8.96 11.27 6.23
C SER A 85 9.74 9.95 6.32
N GLU A 86 9.86 9.35 7.50
CA GLU A 86 10.58 8.08 7.70
C GLU A 86 9.84 6.90 7.05
N GLU A 87 8.52 6.82 7.22
CA GLU A 87 7.69 5.80 6.60
C GLU A 87 7.64 5.96 5.08
N ALA A 88 7.53 7.19 4.58
CA ALA A 88 7.55 7.49 3.15
C ALA A 88 8.88 7.10 2.50
N ALA A 89 10.01 7.46 3.13
CA ALA A 89 11.34 7.04 2.68
C ALA A 89 11.49 5.51 2.67
N THR A 90 10.97 4.84 3.71
CA THR A 90 10.99 3.38 3.81
C THR A 90 10.14 2.73 2.71
N ARG A 91 8.92 3.22 2.45
CA ARG A 91 8.05 2.75 1.36
C ARG A 91 8.73 2.93 0.02
N LEU A 92 9.21 4.14 -0.26
CA LEU A 92 9.89 4.50 -1.49
C LEU A 92 11.06 3.55 -1.80
N LYS A 93 12.00 3.41 -0.84
CA LYS A 93 13.17 2.55 -1.01
C LYS A 93 12.78 1.08 -1.22
N ARG A 94 11.86 0.55 -0.42
CA ARG A 94 11.43 -0.86 -0.52
C ARG A 94 10.76 -1.15 -1.86
N VAL A 95 9.90 -0.25 -2.34
CA VAL A 95 9.23 -0.38 -3.63
C VAL A 95 10.24 -0.37 -4.77
N LEU A 96 11.14 0.61 -4.80
CA LEU A 96 12.18 0.69 -5.84
C LEU A 96 13.11 -0.53 -5.83
N GLN A 97 13.49 -0.99 -4.63
CA GLN A 97 14.27 -2.21 -4.47
C GLN A 97 13.55 -3.43 -5.03
N SER A 98 12.28 -3.61 -4.69
CA SER A 98 11.50 -4.78 -5.11
C SER A 98 11.20 -4.79 -6.61
N VAL A 99 10.95 -3.61 -7.21
CA VAL A 99 10.81 -3.45 -8.66
C VAL A 99 12.10 -3.87 -9.37
N PHE A 100 13.25 -3.36 -8.92
CA PHE A 100 14.55 -3.68 -9.50
C PHE A 100 14.89 -5.17 -9.37
N GLU A 101 14.65 -5.80 -8.22
CA GLU A 101 14.89 -7.23 -8.02
C GLU A 101 14.00 -8.12 -8.90
N THR A 102 12.80 -7.63 -9.25
CA THR A 102 11.85 -8.40 -10.07
C THR A 102 12.11 -8.26 -11.57
N LEU A 103 12.47 -7.05 -12.02
CA LEU A 103 12.51 -6.71 -13.44
C LEU A 103 13.92 -6.39 -13.96
N TYR A 104 14.89 -6.18 -13.08
CA TYR A 104 16.22 -5.66 -13.38
C TYR A 104 16.18 -4.34 -14.18
N SER A 105 15.09 -3.58 -14.03
CA SER A 105 14.83 -2.31 -14.69
C SER A 105 13.86 -1.47 -13.87
N PHE A 106 13.76 -0.18 -14.20
CA PHE A 106 12.80 0.77 -13.64
C PHE A 106 11.69 1.10 -14.65
N ASP A 107 11.27 0.09 -15.44
CA ASP A 107 10.20 0.23 -16.43
C ASP A 107 9.00 -0.64 -16.06
N LEU A 108 7.87 0.02 -15.77
CA LEU A 108 6.58 -0.62 -15.46
C LEU A 108 5.53 -0.36 -16.55
N GLU A 109 5.88 0.31 -17.64
CA GLU A 109 4.98 0.56 -18.77
C GLU A 109 4.40 -0.72 -19.42
N PRO A 110 5.12 -1.86 -19.49
CA PRO A 110 4.53 -3.11 -19.97
C PRO A 110 3.27 -3.54 -19.20
N LEU A 111 3.09 -3.11 -17.96
CA LEU A 111 1.90 -3.43 -17.14
C LEU A 111 0.62 -2.76 -17.65
N LYS A 112 0.71 -1.66 -18.40
CA LYS A 112 -0.46 -1.03 -19.06
C LYS A 112 -1.07 -1.93 -20.13
N LYS A 113 -0.27 -2.80 -20.74
CA LYS A 113 -0.71 -3.72 -21.81
C LYS A 113 -1.36 -5.00 -21.27
N GLN A 114 -1.19 -5.28 -19.98
CA GLN A 114 -1.76 -6.46 -19.33
C GLN A 114 -3.21 -6.20 -18.88
N ASN A 115 -3.91 -7.26 -18.49
CA ASN A 115 -5.19 -7.09 -17.80
C ASN A 115 -4.94 -6.40 -16.45
N ILE A 116 -5.73 -5.37 -16.11
CA ILE A 116 -5.57 -4.58 -14.87
C ILE A 116 -5.48 -5.47 -13.62
N GLY A 117 -6.29 -6.53 -13.54
CA GLY A 117 -6.25 -7.46 -12.41
C GLY A 117 -4.94 -8.25 -12.30
N GLN A 118 -4.24 -8.51 -13.41
CA GLN A 118 -2.90 -9.10 -13.41
C GLN A 118 -1.86 -8.08 -12.93
N SER A 119 -1.93 -6.84 -13.44
CA SER A 119 -1.04 -5.76 -13.02
C SER A 119 -1.17 -5.46 -11.51
N ILE A 120 -2.39 -5.44 -10.97
CA ILE A 120 -2.64 -5.32 -9.52
C ILE A 120 -1.96 -6.44 -8.73
N LYS A 121 -2.11 -7.70 -9.17
CA LYS A 121 -1.46 -8.85 -8.52
C LYS A 121 0.07 -8.76 -8.58
N GLN A 122 0.61 -8.11 -9.61
CA GLN A 122 2.04 -7.86 -9.71
C GLN A 122 2.49 -6.78 -8.73
N PHE A 123 1.76 -5.66 -8.62
CA PHE A 123 2.05 -4.64 -7.61
C PHE A 123 1.98 -5.19 -6.18
N GLN A 124 0.99 -6.05 -5.88
CA GLN A 124 0.88 -6.73 -4.57
C GLN A 124 2.08 -7.59 -4.19
N LYS A 125 2.91 -8.00 -5.17
CA LYS A 125 4.15 -8.76 -4.90
C LYS A 125 5.33 -7.85 -4.60
N PHE A 126 5.26 -6.57 -4.96
CA PHE A 126 6.34 -5.64 -4.68
C PHE A 126 6.34 -5.29 -3.19
N HIS A 127 7.45 -5.60 -2.52
CA HIS A 127 7.62 -5.31 -1.11
C HIS A 127 7.63 -3.79 -0.88
N GLY A 128 6.92 -3.34 0.15
CA GLY A 128 6.77 -1.91 0.45
C GLY A 128 5.57 -1.23 -0.23
N THR A 129 4.89 -1.89 -1.17
CA THR A 129 3.60 -1.38 -1.67
C THR A 129 2.53 -1.48 -0.59
N THR A 130 1.59 -0.53 -0.63
CA THR A 130 0.46 -0.42 0.29
C THR A 130 -0.84 -0.54 -0.50
N PRO A 131 -1.98 -0.87 0.14
CA PRO A 131 -3.28 -0.84 -0.53
C PRO A 131 -3.58 0.53 -1.16
N PHE A 132 -3.12 1.62 -0.53
CA PHE A 132 -3.19 2.96 -1.07
C PHE A 132 -2.38 3.09 -2.35
N SER A 133 -1.09 2.75 -2.34
CA SER A 133 -0.23 2.96 -3.51
C SER A 133 -0.64 2.11 -4.72
N ILE A 134 -1.11 0.88 -4.49
CA ILE A 134 -1.68 0.01 -5.51
C ILE A 134 -2.96 0.62 -6.11
N SER A 135 -3.87 1.11 -5.27
CA SER A 135 -5.11 1.74 -5.73
C SER A 135 -4.82 3.01 -6.52
N TYR A 136 -3.84 3.81 -6.08
CA TYR A 136 -3.44 5.05 -6.72
C TYR A 136 -2.84 4.79 -8.11
N VAL A 137 -1.86 3.89 -8.23
CA VAL A 137 -1.28 3.54 -9.54
C VAL A 137 -2.30 2.86 -10.45
N THR A 138 -3.26 2.10 -9.89
CA THR A 138 -4.36 1.53 -10.67
C THR A 138 -5.23 2.62 -11.27
N GLN A 139 -5.57 3.65 -10.49
CA GLN A 139 -6.40 4.75 -10.95
C GLN A 139 -5.67 5.64 -11.96
N HIS A 140 -4.46 6.10 -11.63
CA HIS A 140 -3.72 7.09 -12.41
C HIS A 140 -2.82 6.48 -13.49
N GLY A 141 -2.15 5.37 -13.19
CA GLY A 141 -1.20 4.72 -14.12
C GLY A 141 -1.82 3.69 -15.06
N LEU A 142 -2.89 2.99 -14.63
CA LEU A 142 -3.54 1.93 -15.43
C LEU A 142 -4.94 2.30 -15.94
N GLY A 143 -5.51 3.44 -15.52
CA GLY A 143 -6.86 3.85 -15.93
C GLY A 143 -7.99 2.97 -15.38
N GLY A 144 -7.72 2.21 -14.31
CA GLY A 144 -8.71 1.40 -13.59
C GLY A 144 -9.63 2.26 -12.73
N HIS A 145 -10.81 1.71 -12.37
CA HIS A 145 -11.70 2.36 -11.41
C HIS A 145 -11.37 1.85 -10.00
N SER A 146 -10.52 2.60 -9.30
CA SER A 146 -10.10 2.32 -7.93
C SER A 146 -10.08 3.62 -7.14
N ILE A 147 -10.42 3.57 -5.85
CA ILE A 147 -10.37 4.74 -4.97
C ILE A 147 -9.28 4.48 -3.92
N PRO A 148 -8.18 5.24 -3.91
CA PRO A 148 -7.12 5.11 -2.91
C PRO A 148 -7.64 5.46 -1.51
N ILE A 149 -7.38 4.58 -0.55
CA ILE A 149 -7.80 4.75 0.85
C ILE A 149 -6.54 4.72 1.72
N ASN A 150 -6.21 5.86 2.32
CA ASN A 150 -5.14 5.95 3.31
C ASN A 150 -5.69 5.66 4.71
N GLN A 151 -4.78 5.44 5.67
CA GLN A 151 -5.15 5.00 7.02
C GLN A 151 -6.12 5.96 7.72
N GLY A 152 -5.90 7.26 7.60
CA GLY A 152 -6.80 8.26 8.17
C GLY A 152 -8.18 8.27 7.51
N LEU A 153 -8.29 8.01 6.20
CA LEU A 153 -9.61 7.90 5.57
C LEU A 153 -10.36 6.66 6.05
N LEU A 154 -9.65 5.54 6.22
CA LEU A 154 -10.23 4.31 6.75
C LEU A 154 -10.78 4.53 8.17
N GLU A 155 -10.02 5.21 9.02
CA GLU A 155 -10.46 5.59 10.37
C GLU A 155 -11.68 6.54 10.33
N ALA A 156 -11.67 7.55 9.44
CA ALA A 156 -12.83 8.43 9.26
C ALA A 156 -14.10 7.67 8.86
N MET A 157 -13.98 6.71 7.94
CA MET A 157 -15.09 5.87 7.49
C MET A 157 -15.61 4.97 8.63
N HIS A 158 -14.72 4.50 9.51
CA HIS A 158 -15.09 3.73 10.69
C HIS A 158 -15.81 4.58 11.74
N VAL A 159 -15.29 5.76 12.04
CA VAL A 159 -15.89 6.70 13.02
C VAL A 159 -17.30 7.13 12.60
N VAL A 160 -17.50 7.41 11.30
CA VAL A 160 -18.82 7.76 10.74
C VAL A 160 -19.74 6.52 10.65
N GLY A 161 -19.22 5.31 10.85
CA GLY A 161 -20.00 4.08 10.84
C GLY A 161 -20.33 3.56 9.44
N VAL A 162 -19.57 3.97 8.42
CA VAL A 162 -19.67 3.42 7.05
C VAL A 162 -19.17 1.96 7.03
N ILE A 163 -18.10 1.70 7.80
CA ILE A 163 -17.47 0.39 7.93
C ILE A 163 -17.52 -0.10 9.37
N SER A 164 -17.55 -1.43 9.52
CA SER A 164 -17.45 -2.12 10.81
C SER A 164 -15.99 -2.33 11.25
N ASP A 165 -15.76 -2.72 12.51
CA ASP A 165 -14.42 -3.06 13.03
C ASP A 165 -13.73 -4.14 12.19
N ALA A 166 -14.49 -5.14 11.74
CA ALA A 166 -13.97 -6.22 10.91
C ALA A 166 -13.58 -5.77 9.49
N GLU A 167 -14.26 -4.75 8.95
CA GLU A 167 -13.94 -4.16 7.64
C GLU A 167 -12.76 -3.18 7.75
N ALA A 168 -12.67 -2.43 8.85
CA ALA A 168 -11.52 -1.59 9.18
C ALA A 168 -10.25 -2.44 9.34
N ALA A 169 -10.31 -3.57 10.04
CA ALA A 169 -9.18 -4.49 10.14
C ALA A 169 -8.70 -5.06 8.79
N LYS A 170 -9.59 -5.11 7.78
CA LYS A 170 -9.27 -5.54 6.42
C LYS A 170 -8.75 -4.41 5.52
N GLY A 171 -8.80 -3.15 5.96
CA GLY A 171 -8.39 -2.01 5.15
C GLY A 171 -9.30 -1.74 3.95
N SER A 172 -10.58 -2.13 4.00
CA SER A 172 -11.51 -2.03 2.87
C SER A 172 -12.76 -1.23 3.21
N VAL A 173 -13.28 -0.45 2.26
CA VAL A 173 -14.55 0.26 2.37
C VAL A 173 -15.53 -0.25 1.32
N PRO A 174 -16.30 -1.32 1.61
CA PRO A 174 -17.14 -1.96 0.60
C PRO A 174 -18.20 -1.01 0.04
N GLY A 175 -18.24 -0.90 -1.30
CA GLY A 175 -19.23 -0.11 -2.02
C GLY A 175 -18.82 1.34 -2.30
N LEU A 176 -17.62 1.76 -1.90
CA LEU A 176 -17.10 3.09 -2.20
C LEU A 176 -16.96 3.32 -3.71
N GLU A 177 -16.34 2.39 -4.43
CA GLU A 177 -16.17 2.43 -5.89
C GLU A 177 -17.53 2.35 -6.62
N ARG A 178 -18.54 1.73 -6.01
CA ARG A 178 -19.89 1.69 -6.59
C ARG A 178 -20.61 3.03 -6.46
N ALA A 179 -20.37 3.76 -5.37
CA ALA A 179 -21.00 5.05 -5.11
C ALA A 179 -20.39 6.19 -5.94
N ILE A 180 -19.11 6.05 -6.34
CA ILE A 180 -18.37 7.08 -7.08
C ILE A 180 -18.29 6.70 -8.56
N PRO A 181 -18.87 7.48 -9.48
CA PRO A 181 -18.71 7.25 -10.92
C PRO A 181 -17.26 7.37 -11.37
N LYS A 182 -16.83 6.53 -12.32
CA LYS A 182 -15.45 6.53 -12.85
C LYS A 182 -14.98 7.91 -13.31
N THR A 183 -15.85 8.68 -13.96
CA THR A 183 -15.53 10.03 -14.47
C THR A 183 -15.19 11.03 -13.39
N LYS A 184 -15.68 10.83 -12.16
CA LYS A 184 -15.43 11.71 -11.00
C LYS A 184 -14.49 11.08 -9.98
N ALA A 185 -14.00 9.86 -10.26
CA ALA A 185 -13.26 9.07 -9.30
C ALA A 185 -11.98 9.79 -8.87
N THR A 186 -11.22 10.33 -9.82
CA THR A 186 -9.96 11.01 -9.56
C THR A 186 -10.16 12.24 -8.67
N GLU A 187 -11.08 13.14 -9.05
CA GLU A 187 -11.39 14.35 -8.28
C GLU A 187 -11.82 14.01 -6.86
N VAL A 188 -12.79 13.10 -6.71
CA VAL A 188 -13.32 12.70 -5.41
C VAL A 188 -12.27 12.00 -4.55
N SER A 189 -11.38 11.21 -5.17
CA SER A 189 -10.30 10.52 -4.47
C SER A 189 -9.35 11.51 -3.80
N THR A 190 -8.99 12.61 -4.49
CA THR A 190 -8.13 13.64 -3.88
C THR A 190 -8.79 14.30 -2.66
N GLN A 191 -10.09 14.56 -2.72
CA GLN A 191 -10.81 15.18 -1.60
C GLN A 191 -10.97 14.21 -0.41
N LEU A 192 -11.24 12.93 -0.69
CA LEU A 192 -11.30 11.89 0.34
C LEU A 192 -9.93 11.68 0.99
N HIS A 193 -8.86 11.71 0.20
CA HIS A 193 -7.50 11.62 0.69
C HIS A 193 -7.15 12.80 1.60
N GLN A 194 -7.51 14.04 1.23
CA GLN A 194 -7.32 15.22 2.09
C GLN A 194 -8.03 15.09 3.45
N LEU A 195 -9.26 14.56 3.47
CA LEU A 195 -9.96 14.23 4.74
C LEU A 195 -9.14 13.23 5.58
N GLY A 196 -8.62 12.18 4.93
CA GLY A 196 -7.80 11.18 5.60
C GLY A 196 -6.49 11.75 6.15
N VAL A 197 -5.81 12.61 5.39
CA VAL A 197 -4.58 13.29 5.83
C VAL A 197 -4.86 14.21 7.02
N GLU A 198 -5.96 14.96 7.01
CA GLU A 198 -6.36 15.83 8.13
C GLU A 198 -6.59 15.01 9.41
N LEU A 199 -7.31 13.88 9.32
CA LEU A 199 -7.52 13.01 10.47
C LEU A 199 -6.21 12.38 10.95
N HIS A 200 -5.35 11.93 10.04
CA HIS A 200 -4.07 11.32 10.40
C HIS A 200 -3.14 12.32 11.09
N ARG A 201 -3.07 13.56 10.60
CA ARG A 201 -2.23 14.63 11.16
C ARG A 201 -2.76 15.14 12.51
N SER A 202 -4.07 15.27 12.65
CA SER A 202 -4.69 15.81 13.87
C SER A 202 -5.94 15.02 14.27
N PRO A 203 -5.78 13.80 14.83
CA PRO A 203 -6.92 12.92 15.16
C PRO A 203 -7.93 13.56 16.14
N TYR A 204 -7.45 14.49 16.97
CA TYR A 204 -8.23 15.17 17.99
C TYR A 204 -8.56 16.63 17.66
N GLY A 205 -8.23 17.09 16.45
CA GLY A 205 -8.39 18.49 16.04
C GLY A 205 -9.86 18.95 16.01
N PRO A 206 -10.13 20.25 16.26
CA PRO A 206 -11.49 20.79 16.22
C PRO A 206 -12.08 20.75 14.80
N THR A 207 -11.25 20.96 13.78
CA THR A 207 -11.65 20.94 12.36
C THR A 207 -12.18 19.57 11.95
N ILE A 208 -11.41 18.51 12.20
CA ILE A 208 -11.82 17.15 11.82
C ILE A 208 -13.05 16.69 12.61
N ARG A 209 -13.14 17.04 13.90
CA ARG A 209 -14.34 16.77 14.72
C ARG A 209 -15.58 17.43 14.12
N LYS A 210 -15.48 18.70 13.70
CA LYS A 210 -16.58 19.42 13.07
C LYS A 210 -17.01 18.76 11.76
N ILE A 211 -16.05 18.36 10.93
CA ILE A 211 -16.33 17.70 9.65
C ILE A 211 -17.00 16.33 9.87
N LEU A 212 -16.47 15.49 10.77
CA LEU A 212 -17.05 14.17 11.07
C LEU A 212 -18.46 14.28 11.65
N LEU A 213 -18.72 15.26 12.52
CA LEU A 213 -20.05 15.54 13.07
C LEU A 213 -21.03 16.10 12.03
N GLU A 214 -20.56 16.84 11.03
CA GLU A 214 -21.38 17.30 9.91
C GLU A 214 -21.82 16.12 9.01
N ILE A 215 -20.97 15.09 8.90
CA ILE A 215 -21.31 13.87 8.14
C ILE A 215 -22.35 13.03 8.89
N ASP A 216 -22.08 12.73 10.16
CA ASP A 216 -22.97 11.95 11.01
C ASP A 216 -22.94 12.47 12.46
N PRO A 217 -23.99 13.17 12.92
CA PRO A 217 -24.08 13.65 14.30
C PRO A 217 -24.02 12.54 15.36
N SER A 218 -24.33 11.28 15.00
CA SER A 218 -24.26 10.13 15.90
C SER A 218 -22.83 9.62 16.14
N CYS A 219 -21.83 10.13 15.41
CA CYS A 219 -20.44 9.68 15.56
C CYS A 219 -19.75 10.18 16.84
N LYS A 220 -20.41 11.02 17.66
CA LYS A 220 -19.85 11.59 18.91
C LYS A 220 -19.18 10.55 19.81
N ASP A 221 -19.78 9.38 19.93
CA ASP A 221 -19.31 8.32 20.83
C ASP A 221 -18.14 7.50 20.24
N ARG A 222 -17.99 7.53 18.91
CA ARG A 222 -16.95 6.83 18.12
C ARG A 222 -15.75 7.73 17.79
N LEU A 223 -15.79 9.02 18.12
CA LEU A 223 -14.68 9.93 17.90
C LEU A 223 -13.41 9.43 18.61
N PRO A 224 -12.21 9.68 18.05
CA PRO A 224 -10.96 9.37 18.72
C PRO A 224 -10.93 10.00 20.13
N LYS A 225 -10.85 9.14 21.16
CA LYS A 225 -10.79 9.57 22.55
C LYS A 225 -9.33 9.80 22.92
N ARG A 226 -8.99 11.04 23.27
CA ARG A 226 -7.71 11.34 23.89
C ARG A 226 -7.70 10.63 25.24
N GLN A 227 -6.86 9.62 25.42
CA GLN A 227 -6.62 9.08 26.74
C GLN A 227 -6.13 10.24 27.61
N SER A 228 -6.95 10.69 28.56
CA SER A 228 -6.45 11.50 29.66
C SER A 228 -5.42 10.61 30.36
N LYS A 229 -4.19 11.12 30.54
CA LYS A 229 -3.28 10.54 31.53
C LYS A 229 -4.05 10.53 32.84
N LYS A 230 -4.58 9.37 33.25
CA LYS A 230 -4.98 9.16 34.64
C LYS A 230 -3.68 9.31 35.42
N ALA A 231 -3.64 10.33 36.28
CA ALA A 231 -2.64 10.41 37.32
C ALA A 231 -2.82 9.18 38.21
N ASP A 232 -1.88 8.24 38.14
CA ASP A 232 -1.78 7.18 39.13
C ASP A 232 -1.56 7.83 40.50
N SER A 233 -2.63 7.81 41.29
CA SER A 233 -2.55 8.07 42.73
C SER A 233 -2.28 6.70 43.35
N PRO A 234 -1.13 6.46 43.99
CA PRO A 234 -0.89 5.17 44.62
C PRO A 234 -1.72 5.11 45.91
N THR A 235 -2.87 4.43 45.86
CA THR A 235 -3.60 4.08 47.07
C THR A 235 -2.84 2.95 47.76
N LYS A 236 -2.14 3.35 48.81
CA LYS A 236 -1.46 2.52 49.78
C LYS A 236 -2.51 1.78 50.59
N GLU A 237 -2.69 0.48 50.36
CA GLU A 237 -3.29 -0.40 51.36
C GLU A 237 -2.25 -1.41 51.84
N THR A 238 -2.02 -1.29 53.13
CA THR A 238 -1.12 -2.10 53.93
C THR A 238 -2.04 -3.06 54.68
N SER A 239 -1.91 -4.36 54.46
CA SER A 239 -2.26 -5.34 55.48
C SER A 239 -1.19 -6.43 55.46
N THR A 240 -0.46 -6.40 56.55
CA THR A 240 0.57 -7.32 57.00
C THR A 240 -0.03 -8.66 57.34
N GLU A 241 0.56 -9.76 56.88
CA GLU A 241 0.76 -10.91 57.76
C GLU A 241 2.06 -11.61 57.40
N ALA A 242 2.88 -11.77 58.43
CA ALA A 242 4.25 -12.24 58.38
C ALA A 242 4.30 -13.73 58.71
N VAL A 243 5.04 -14.51 57.90
CA VAL A 243 5.82 -15.65 58.41
C VAL A 243 7.15 -15.66 57.65
N ALA A 244 8.23 -15.44 58.39
CA ALA A 244 9.62 -15.56 57.96
C ALA A 244 10.21 -16.89 58.51
N PRO A 245 11.51 -17.17 58.40
CA PRO A 245 12.20 -17.66 57.20
C PRO A 245 13.01 -18.94 57.50
N SER A 246 13.47 -19.67 56.49
CA SER A 246 14.61 -20.59 56.67
C SER A 246 15.66 -20.38 55.59
N SER A 247 16.74 -19.73 56.03
CA SER A 247 18.04 -19.58 55.39
C SER A 247 18.77 -20.91 55.20
N THR A 248 19.50 -21.06 54.08
CA THR A 248 20.87 -21.61 54.10
C THR A 248 21.62 -21.25 52.80
N GLU A 249 22.48 -20.23 52.94
CA GLU A 249 23.83 -20.09 52.38
C GLU A 249 24.46 -21.28 51.62
N LYS A 250 25.05 -21.07 50.43
CA LYS A 250 26.46 -20.63 50.21
C LYS A 250 26.92 -20.67 48.73
N LYS A 251 27.58 -19.57 48.33
CA LYS A 251 28.80 -19.38 47.49
C LYS A 251 29.46 -20.66 46.90
N LYS A 252 30.13 -20.68 45.73
CA LYS A 252 31.05 -19.70 45.10
C LYS A 252 31.48 -20.15 43.69
N LYS A 253 31.90 -19.17 42.88
CA LYS A 253 32.63 -19.21 41.59
C LYS A 253 33.92 -20.07 41.56
N SER A 254 34.24 -20.62 40.38
CA SER A 254 35.51 -20.46 39.62
C SER A 254 35.52 -21.37 38.37
N THR A 255 35.56 -20.87 37.12
CA THR A 255 36.74 -20.75 36.21
C THR A 255 37.63 -22.01 36.20
N LYS A 256 38.06 -22.65 35.10
CA LYS A 256 38.60 -22.15 33.83
C LYS A 256 38.96 -23.35 32.92
N ALA A 257 38.81 -23.16 31.60
CA ALA A 257 39.67 -23.59 30.47
C ALA A 257 40.06 -25.06 30.17
N GLN A 258 39.89 -25.34 28.87
CA GLN A 258 40.79 -26.00 27.90
C GLN A 258 40.81 -27.53 27.75
N SER A 259 40.05 -27.97 26.73
CA SER A 259 40.51 -28.65 25.50
C SER A 259 41.68 -29.64 25.56
N THR A 260 41.44 -30.88 25.10
CA THR A 260 42.27 -31.58 24.11
C THR A 260 41.44 -32.66 23.38
N GLU A 261 41.39 -32.55 22.06
CA GLU A 261 40.98 -33.56 21.05
C GLU A 261 42.14 -34.55 20.79
N PRO A 262 42.14 -35.48 19.79
CA PRO A 262 41.09 -36.15 19.00
C PRO A 262 41.36 -37.68 18.83
N VAL A 263 40.59 -38.41 17.99
CA VAL A 263 41.09 -39.22 16.83
C VAL A 263 40.04 -40.19 16.22
N LYS A 264 39.65 -39.86 14.98
CA LYS A 264 39.50 -40.64 13.71
C LYS A 264 38.71 -41.96 13.61
N LYS A 265 37.77 -41.97 12.64
CA LYS A 265 37.63 -42.83 11.41
C LYS A 265 36.13 -42.89 11.03
N LYS A 266 35.65 -42.96 9.78
CA LYS A 266 36.22 -43.10 8.43
C LYS A 266 35.11 -42.73 7.42
N VAL A 267 35.52 -42.15 6.30
CA VAL A 267 34.73 -41.86 5.09
C VAL A 267 34.52 -43.14 4.27
N ALA A 268 33.38 -43.25 3.55
CA ALA A 268 33.25 -44.10 2.36
C ALA A 268 32.56 -43.36 1.20
N LYS A 269 33.15 -43.52 0.02
CA LYS A 269 32.98 -42.84 -1.28
C LYS A 269 31.87 -43.45 -2.16
N LYS A 270 31.23 -42.58 -2.95
CA LYS A 270 30.99 -42.60 -4.42
C LYS A 270 31.02 -43.93 -5.21
N LYS A 271 29.99 -44.11 -6.06
CA LYS A 271 29.98 -44.63 -7.46
C LYS A 271 28.64 -44.20 -8.09
N SER A 272 28.50 -43.35 -9.11
CA SER A 272 28.90 -43.37 -10.54
C SER A 272 28.21 -44.42 -11.41
N THR A 273 27.55 -43.96 -12.48
CA THR A 273 27.08 -44.57 -13.77
C THR A 273 25.65 -44.07 -14.05
N GLY A 274 25.18 -43.71 -15.24
CA GLY A 274 25.69 -43.69 -16.61
C GLY A 274 24.59 -43.11 -17.54
N LYS A 275 25.00 -42.60 -18.70
CA LYS A 275 24.21 -41.97 -19.80
C LYS A 275 23.08 -42.83 -20.39
N LYS A 276 22.02 -42.15 -20.86
CA LYS A 276 21.23 -42.30 -22.14
C LYS A 276 19.77 -41.87 -21.87
N ALA A 277 18.95 -41.35 -22.78
CA ALA A 277 19.06 -40.79 -24.12
C ALA A 277 17.67 -40.17 -24.44
N LEU A 278 17.63 -39.15 -25.30
CA LEU A 278 16.42 -38.67 -25.98
C LEU A 278 15.79 -39.79 -26.84
N PRO A 279 14.51 -39.63 -27.22
CA PRO A 279 14.15 -39.89 -28.61
C PRO A 279 13.49 -38.68 -29.28
N LYS A 280 13.95 -38.41 -30.51
CA LYS A 280 13.34 -37.52 -31.51
C LYS A 280 12.58 -38.39 -32.54
N LYS A 281 11.45 -37.85 -33.00
CA LYS A 281 10.85 -37.90 -34.36
C LYS A 281 10.34 -39.22 -34.95
N LYS A 282 9.15 -39.13 -35.58
CA LYS A 282 8.92 -39.00 -37.06
C LYS A 282 7.45 -38.54 -37.28
N THR A 283 7.13 -37.41 -37.96
CA THR A 283 6.97 -37.15 -39.43
C THR A 283 6.16 -38.23 -40.16
N LYS A 284 5.09 -37.98 -40.94
CA LYS A 284 4.78 -37.06 -42.08
C LYS A 284 3.24 -37.21 -42.35
N THR A 285 2.47 -36.43 -43.10
CA THR A 285 2.53 -35.92 -44.50
C THR A 285 1.32 -34.98 -44.69
N ALA A 286 1.46 -33.76 -45.21
CA ALA A 286 1.31 -33.37 -46.63
C ALA A 286 -0.12 -33.48 -47.21
N GLY A 287 -0.70 -32.33 -47.56
CA GLY A 287 -1.91 -32.19 -48.38
C GLY A 287 -2.10 -30.73 -48.80
N ARG A 288 -1.97 -30.47 -50.10
CA ARG A 288 -1.85 -29.17 -50.77
C ARG A 288 -3.17 -28.87 -51.54
N VAL A 289 -3.34 -27.60 -51.91
CA VAL A 289 -4.16 -27.05 -53.03
C VAL A 289 -5.63 -26.68 -52.71
N ALA A 290 -5.98 -25.38 -52.78
CA ALA A 290 -6.72 -24.77 -53.90
C ALA A 290 -7.41 -23.44 -53.53
N LYS A 291 -7.07 -22.38 -54.27
CA LYS A 291 -7.89 -21.16 -54.43
C LYS A 291 -9.26 -21.51 -55.03
N LYS A 292 -10.34 -20.87 -54.58
CA LYS A 292 -11.40 -20.37 -55.47
C LYS A 292 -12.14 -19.18 -54.86
N THR A 293 -12.10 -18.11 -55.63
CA THR A 293 -12.87 -16.86 -55.54
C THR A 293 -14.37 -17.10 -55.64
N SER A 294 -15.17 -16.34 -54.88
CA SER A 294 -16.53 -15.97 -55.29
C SER A 294 -16.86 -14.54 -54.88
N ASN A 295 -17.24 -13.78 -55.89
CA ASN A 295 -17.57 -12.38 -55.95
C ASN A 295 -19.08 -12.17 -55.65
N LYS A 296 -19.46 -11.16 -54.85
CA LYS A 296 -20.77 -10.45 -54.76
C LYS A 296 -20.87 -9.76 -53.38
N LYS A 297 -21.31 -8.51 -53.22
CA LYS A 297 -21.89 -7.49 -54.11
C LYS A 297 -21.83 -6.17 -53.32
N LEU A 298 -21.18 -5.14 -53.87
CA LEU A 298 -21.34 -3.75 -53.43
C LEU A 298 -22.70 -3.23 -53.93
N THR A 299 -23.51 -2.62 -53.06
CA THR A 299 -24.58 -1.70 -53.47
C THR A 299 -24.14 -0.27 -53.17
N LYS A 300 -23.83 0.47 -54.24
CA LYS A 300 -23.66 1.92 -54.26
C LYS A 300 -24.99 2.60 -53.92
N LYS A 301 -24.94 3.64 -53.09
CA LYS A 301 -26.02 4.61 -52.84
C LYS A 301 -25.49 5.99 -53.24
N LYS A 302 -26.18 6.68 -54.15
CA LYS A 302 -26.16 8.14 -54.46
C LYS A 302 -27.06 8.38 -55.70
N PRO A 303 -27.52 9.60 -56.00
CA PRO A 303 -27.86 10.73 -55.14
C PRO A 303 -29.26 11.32 -55.46
N ARG A 304 -29.80 12.13 -54.56
CA ARG A 304 -30.55 13.35 -54.86
C ARG A 304 -30.47 14.25 -53.63
#